data_AF-A0A349H5C9-F1
#
_entry.id   AF-A0A349H5C9-F1
#
_cell.length_a   1.000
_cell.length_b   1.000
_cell.length_c   1.000
_cell.angle_alpha   90.00
_cell.angle_beta   90.00
_cell.angle_gamma   90.00
#
_symmetry.space_group_name_H-M   'P 1'
#
loop_
_entity.id
_entity.type
_entity.pdbx_description
1 polymer ?
#
loop_
_entity_poly.entity_id
_entity_poly.type
_entity_poly.pdbx_seq_one_letter_code
_entity_poly.pdbx_strand_id
1 'polypeptide(L)'
;MEKFPSSKIESLKPEVSLLEEFAIDAGIDVTTIPKAGTVAYARLWDTCKEYSKEVHLEMVGKETDPSESQSRRRRLHNELCTMIFGIDHASVAKRDYKNLKRIANLAHFVSGREQYIEEV
;
A
#
# COMPACT_ATOMS: atom_id res chain seq x y z
N MET A 1 54.29 4.71 17.38
CA MET A 1 53.01 5.41 17.66
C MET A 1 52.09 5.18 16.48
N GLU A 2 51.34 4.07 16.49
CA GLU A 2 50.32 3.80 15.48
C GLU A 2 49.02 4.47 15.92
N LYS A 3 48.53 5.43 15.13
CA LYS A 3 47.21 6.02 15.30
C LYS A 3 46.24 5.17 14.47
N PHE A 4 45.39 4.39 15.15
CA PHE A 4 44.18 3.85 14.54
C PHE A 4 43.12 4.96 14.52
N PRO A 5 42.67 5.45 13.35
CA PRO A 5 41.50 6.31 13.32
C PRO A 5 40.27 5.44 13.53
N SER A 6 39.61 5.72 14.66
CA SER A 6 38.28 5.26 15.07
C SER A 6 37.33 5.12 13.88
N SER A 7 36.89 3.89 13.60
CA SER A 7 35.79 3.63 12.68
C SER A 7 34.54 4.32 13.23
N LYS A 8 34.04 5.31 12.49
CA LYS A 8 32.67 5.83 12.68
C LYS A 8 31.72 4.64 12.48
N ILE A 9 31.12 4.16 13.57
CA ILE A 9 29.91 3.35 13.48
C ILE A 9 28.81 4.33 13.10
N GLU A 10 28.66 4.60 11.80
CA GLU A 10 27.40 5.15 11.29
C GLU A 10 26.34 4.10 11.60
N SER A 11 25.43 4.47 12.50
CA SER A 11 24.21 3.73 12.80
C SER A 11 23.51 3.41 11.47
N LEU A 12 23.66 2.17 11.00
CA LEU A 12 22.88 1.59 9.90
C LEU A 12 21.43 1.50 10.36
N LYS A 13 20.70 2.61 10.28
CA LYS A 13 19.25 2.53 10.21
C LYS A 13 18.95 1.80 8.89
N PRO A 14 18.18 0.70 8.90
CA PRO A 14 17.74 0.11 7.64
C PRO A 14 17.03 1.20 6.85
N GLU A 15 17.44 1.38 5.59
CA GLU A 15 16.79 2.30 4.66
C GLU A 15 15.35 1.81 4.48
N VAL A 16 14.39 2.57 5.02
CA VAL A 16 12.96 2.23 4.93
C VAL A 16 12.54 2.46 3.49
N SER A 17 11.86 1.50 2.88
CA SER A 17 11.35 1.65 1.52
C SER A 17 10.13 2.55 1.50
N LEU A 18 9.90 3.21 0.37
CA LEU A 18 8.77 4.13 0.19
C LEU A 18 7.41 3.45 0.45
N LEU A 19 7.25 2.16 0.11
CA LEU A 19 6.03 1.42 0.40
C LEU A 19 5.86 1.14 1.90
N GLU A 20 6.95 0.93 2.64
CA GLU A 20 6.91 0.82 4.10
C GLU A 20 6.58 2.17 4.75
N GLU A 21 7.09 3.30 4.24
CA GLU A 21 6.71 4.64 4.70
C GLU A 21 5.21 4.87 4.53
N PHE A 22 4.66 4.62 3.33
CA PHE A 22 3.23 4.74 3.08
C PHE A 22 2.38 3.75 3.88
N ALA A 23 2.92 2.56 4.19
CA ALA A 23 2.24 1.61 5.06
C ALA A 23 2.13 2.15 6.49
N ILE A 24 3.19 2.76 7.01
CA ILE A 24 3.17 3.44 8.32
C ILE A 24 2.11 4.55 8.33
N ASP A 25 2.10 5.41 7.31
CA ASP A 25 1.13 6.50 7.20
C ASP A 25 -0.32 5.98 7.09
N ALA A 26 -0.51 4.84 6.44
CA ALA A 26 -1.80 4.14 6.37
C ALA A 26 -2.15 3.36 7.65
N GLY A 27 -1.26 3.26 8.63
CA GLY A 27 -1.44 2.47 9.85
C GLY A 27 -1.38 0.94 9.64
N ILE A 28 -0.68 0.49 8.59
CA ILE A 28 -0.42 -0.91 8.27
C ILE A 28 0.91 -1.33 8.88
N ASP A 29 0.96 -2.53 9.46
CA ASP A 29 2.20 -3.12 9.96
C ASP A 29 3.18 -3.38 8.82
N VAL A 30 4.35 -2.74 8.88
CA VAL A 30 5.42 -2.87 7.87
C VAL A 30 5.91 -4.31 7.69
N THR A 31 5.73 -5.20 8.67
CA THR A 31 6.11 -6.61 8.53
C THR A 31 5.28 -7.36 7.48
N THR A 32 4.12 -6.80 7.10
CA THR A 32 3.27 -7.31 6.02
C THR A 32 3.71 -6.84 4.63
N ILE A 33 4.63 -5.89 4.56
CA ILE A 33 5.05 -5.26 3.32
C ILE A 33 6.18 -6.06 2.65
N PRO A 34 6.07 -6.40 1.35
CA PRO A 34 7.15 -7.01 0.61
C PRO A 34 8.40 -6.13 0.57
N LYS A 35 9.60 -6.74 0.60
CA LYS A 35 10.87 -6.00 0.54
C LYS A 35 11.06 -5.30 -0.81
N ALA A 36 11.61 -4.09 -0.76
CA ALA A 36 12.01 -3.35 -1.96
C ALA A 36 12.91 -4.19 -2.88
N GLY A 37 12.74 -4.00 -4.20
CA GLY A 37 13.46 -4.74 -5.23
C GLY A 37 12.94 -6.15 -5.53
N THR A 38 11.90 -6.62 -4.82
CA THR A 38 11.25 -7.90 -5.12
C THR A 38 10.12 -7.75 -6.15
N VAL A 39 9.80 -8.85 -6.84
CA VAL A 39 8.62 -8.91 -7.73
C VAL A 39 7.32 -8.64 -6.96
N ALA A 40 7.22 -9.12 -5.72
CA ALA A 40 6.07 -8.88 -4.87
C ALA A 40 5.89 -7.38 -4.54
N TYR A 41 6.99 -6.66 -4.28
CA TYR A 41 6.96 -5.22 -4.09
C TYR A 41 6.45 -4.49 -5.34
N ALA A 42 7.00 -4.82 -6.52
CA ALA A 42 6.58 -4.20 -7.77
C ALA A 42 5.09 -4.46 -8.05
N ARG A 43 4.62 -5.69 -7.83
CA ARG A 43 3.20 -6.05 -8.00
C ARG A 43 2.29 -5.31 -7.03
N LEU A 44 2.65 -5.21 -5.75
CA LEU A 44 1.86 -4.48 -4.78
C LEU A 44 1.76 -2.99 -5.16
N TRP A 45 2.89 -2.40 -5.56
CA TRP A 45 2.95 -1.02 -6.02
C TRP A 45 2.04 -0.76 -7.22
N ASP A 46 2.09 -1.62 -8.25
CA ASP A 46 1.26 -1.48 -9.44
C ASP A 46 -0.23 -1.69 -9.12
N THR A 47 -0.55 -2.69 -8.29
CA THR A 47 -1.93 -2.96 -7.86
C THR A 47 -2.52 -1.79 -7.08
N CYS A 48 -1.73 -1.14 -6.22
CA CYS A 48 -2.11 0.10 -5.54
C CYS A 48 -2.47 1.21 -6.54
N LYS A 49 -1.65 1.40 -7.57
CA LYS A 49 -1.89 2.42 -8.60
C LYS A 49 -3.15 2.13 -9.42
N GLU A 50 -3.36 0.87 -9.79
CA GLU A 50 -4.56 0.46 -10.53
C GLU A 50 -5.82 0.65 -9.69
N TYR A 51 -5.82 0.23 -8.42
CA TYR A 51 -6.95 0.43 -7.51
C TYR A 51 -7.31 1.91 -7.38
N SER A 52 -6.31 2.74 -7.09
CA SER A 52 -6.48 4.18 -6.90
C SER A 52 -6.91 4.90 -8.17
N LYS A 53 -6.51 4.39 -9.34
CA LYS A 53 -7.01 4.86 -10.64
C LYS A 53 -8.50 4.56 -10.83
N GLU A 54 -8.97 3.35 -10.52
CA GLU A 54 -10.40 3.03 -10.65
C GLU A 54 -11.23 3.88 -9.67
N VAL A 55 -10.79 4.06 -8.42
CA VAL A 55 -11.44 4.99 -7.47
C VAL A 55 -11.51 6.40 -8.05
N HIS A 56 -10.41 6.90 -8.63
CA HIS A 56 -10.43 8.22 -9.24
C HIS A 56 -11.44 8.33 -10.37
N LEU A 57 -11.46 7.36 -11.29
CA LEU A 57 -12.39 7.35 -12.42
C LEU A 57 -13.83 7.46 -11.93
N GLU A 58 -14.20 6.62 -10.95
CA GLU A 58 -15.53 6.63 -10.32
C GLU A 58 -15.87 8.01 -9.73
N MET A 59 -14.91 8.65 -9.05
CA MET A 59 -15.12 9.95 -8.42
C MET A 59 -15.24 11.11 -9.41
N VAL A 60 -14.64 11.00 -10.61
CA VAL A 60 -14.74 12.04 -11.64
C VAL A 60 -15.78 11.73 -12.72
N GLY A 61 -16.47 10.59 -12.63
CA GLY A 61 -17.47 10.12 -13.59
C GLY A 61 -16.91 9.95 -15.01
N LYS A 62 -15.66 9.47 -15.14
CA LYS A 62 -14.98 9.32 -16.44
C LYS A 62 -14.85 7.87 -16.92
N GLU A 63 -15.44 6.91 -16.23
CA GLU A 63 -15.58 5.55 -16.76
C GLU A 63 -16.48 5.48 -18.00
N THR A 64 -16.05 4.67 -18.98
CA THR A 64 -16.91 4.28 -20.10
C THR A 64 -18.01 3.31 -19.67
N ASP A 65 -17.73 2.48 -18.66
CA ASP A 65 -18.68 1.53 -18.03
C ASP A 65 -18.48 1.54 -16.49
N PRO A 66 -19.41 2.14 -15.73
CA PRO A 66 -19.35 2.17 -14.27
C PRO A 66 -19.43 0.82 -13.59
N SER A 67 -20.20 -0.12 -14.14
CA SER A 67 -20.34 -1.45 -13.56
C SER A 67 -19.02 -2.23 -13.66
N GLU A 68 -18.36 -2.12 -14.81
CA GLU A 68 -17.06 -2.75 -15.02
C GLU A 68 -15.98 -2.14 -14.13
N SER A 69 -15.94 -0.81 -13.99
CA SER A 69 -14.98 -0.12 -13.11
C SER A 69 -15.16 -0.52 -11.64
N GLN A 70 -16.40 -0.53 -11.15
CA GLN A 70 -16.69 -1.00 -9.78
C GLN A 70 -16.33 -2.47 -9.57
N SER A 71 -16.50 -3.31 -10.59
CA SER A 71 -16.08 -4.72 -10.54
C SER A 71 -14.56 -4.83 -10.45
N ARG A 72 -13.81 -4.10 -11.29
CA ARG A 72 -12.34 -4.06 -11.26
C ARG A 72 -11.82 -3.53 -9.93
N ARG A 73 -12.36 -2.43 -9.42
CA ARG A 73 -11.99 -1.87 -8.11
C ARG A 73 -12.15 -2.89 -6.99
N ARG A 74 -13.30 -3.57 -6.92
CA ARG A 74 -13.56 -4.63 -5.91
C ARG A 74 -12.57 -5.78 -6.02
N ARG A 75 -12.25 -6.23 -7.24
CA ARG A 75 -11.25 -7.27 -7.49
C ARG A 75 -9.87 -6.85 -7.00
N LEU A 76 -9.44 -5.63 -7.36
CA LEU A 76 -8.15 -5.07 -6.94
C LEU A 76 -8.07 -4.91 -5.43
N HIS A 77 -9.14 -4.47 -4.77
CA HIS A 77 -9.15 -4.35 -3.31
C HIS A 77 -8.98 -5.71 -2.62
N ASN A 78 -9.63 -6.75 -3.13
CA ASN A 78 -9.45 -8.12 -2.66
C ASN A 78 -8.02 -8.64 -2.90
N GLU A 79 -7.42 -8.29 -4.05
CA GLU A 79 -6.04 -8.63 -4.35
C GLU A 79 -5.07 -7.94 -3.38
N LEU A 80 -5.26 -6.66 -3.09
CA LEU A 80 -4.50 -5.92 -2.07
C LEU A 80 -4.64 -6.56 -0.68
N CYS A 81 -5.85 -6.97 -0.28
CA CYS A 81 -6.08 -7.71 0.97
C CYS A 81 -5.23 -9.00 1.02
N THR A 82 -5.19 -9.73 -0.10
CA THR A 82 -4.45 -10.98 -0.20
C THR A 82 -2.93 -10.74 -0.18
N MET A 83 -2.45 -9.70 -0.86
CA MET A 83 -1.02 -9.36 -0.90
C MET A 83 -0.49 -8.90 0.46
N ILE A 84 -1.29 -8.14 1.22
CA ILE A 84 -0.87 -7.54 2.50
C ILE A 84 -1.12 -8.51 3.66
N PHE A 85 -2.33 -9.05 3.78
CA PHE A 85 -2.73 -9.86 4.95
C PHE A 85 -2.82 -11.37 4.66
N GLY A 86 -2.60 -11.80 3.42
CA GLY A 86 -2.70 -13.22 3.03
C GLY A 86 -4.12 -13.77 3.05
N ILE A 87 -5.15 -12.91 3.13
CA ILE A 87 -6.55 -13.30 3.26
C ILE A 87 -7.45 -12.41 2.38
N ASP A 88 -8.61 -12.94 2.01
CA ASP A 88 -9.59 -12.23 1.19
C ASP A 88 -10.23 -11.03 1.91
N HIS A 89 -10.88 -10.16 1.14
CA HIS A 89 -11.55 -8.95 1.62
C HIS A 89 -12.59 -9.24 2.73
N ALA A 90 -13.41 -10.28 2.59
CA ALA A 90 -14.43 -10.62 3.58
C ALA A 90 -13.79 -11.09 4.90
N SER A 91 -12.67 -11.81 4.81
CA SER A 91 -11.87 -12.24 5.95
C SER A 91 -11.19 -11.05 6.65
N VAL A 92 -10.66 -10.07 5.90
CA VAL A 92 -10.14 -8.81 6.49
C VAL A 92 -11.25 -8.06 7.22
N ALA A 93 -12.40 -7.88 6.56
CA ALA A 93 -13.56 -7.17 7.12
C ALA A 93 -14.03 -7.76 8.46
N LYS A 94 -14.00 -9.09 8.59
CA LYS A 94 -14.39 -9.81 9.82
C LYS A 94 -13.38 -9.62 10.96
N ARG A 95 -12.08 -9.50 10.65
CA ARG A 95 -11.03 -9.34 11.67
C ARG A 95 -10.97 -7.91 12.18
N ASP A 96 -10.88 -6.96 11.26
CA ASP A 96 -10.90 -5.53 11.56
C ASP A 96 -11.32 -4.77 10.30
N TYR A 97 -12.54 -4.23 10.31
CA TYR A 97 -13.07 -3.47 9.19
C TYR A 97 -12.21 -2.23 8.85
N LYS A 98 -11.50 -1.67 9.84
CA LYS A 98 -10.60 -0.53 9.63
C LYS A 98 -9.46 -0.88 8.67
N ASN A 99 -9.02 -2.13 8.62
CA ASN A 99 -7.97 -2.55 7.71
C ASN A 99 -8.37 -2.38 6.23
N LEU A 100 -9.65 -2.48 5.89
CA LEU A 100 -10.09 -2.21 4.51
C LEU A 100 -9.78 -0.77 4.10
N LYS A 101 -10.02 0.19 5.02
CA LYS A 101 -9.71 1.60 4.82
C LYS A 101 -8.21 1.85 4.78
N ARG A 102 -7.45 1.24 5.70
CA ARG A 102 -5.98 1.33 5.71
C ARG A 102 -5.37 0.87 4.38
N ILE A 103 -5.85 -0.25 3.83
CA ILE A 103 -5.42 -0.76 2.51
C ILE A 103 -5.74 0.25 1.40
N ALA A 104 -6.94 0.84 1.41
CA ALA A 104 -7.31 1.86 0.43
C ALA A 104 -6.42 3.11 0.56
N ASN A 105 -6.18 3.58 1.79
CA ASN A 105 -5.30 4.71 2.07
C ASN A 105 -3.87 4.46 1.58
N LEU A 106 -3.30 3.28 1.82
CA LEU A 106 -2.00 2.88 1.26
C LEU A 106 -1.98 3.04 -0.27
N ALA A 107 -3.01 2.57 -0.97
CA ALA A 107 -3.09 2.69 -2.41
C ALA A 107 -3.18 4.15 -2.88
N HIS A 108 -3.86 5.01 -2.11
CA HIS A 108 -3.94 6.45 -2.39
C HIS A 108 -2.61 7.17 -2.13
N PHE A 109 -1.89 6.85 -1.06
CA PHE A 109 -0.54 7.35 -0.81
C PHE A 109 0.44 6.99 -1.94
N VAL A 110 0.50 5.70 -2.30
CA VAL A 110 1.35 5.20 -3.41
C VAL A 110 1.07 5.93 -4.74
N SER A 111 -0.18 6.38 -4.93
CA SER A 111 -0.60 7.04 -6.16
C SER A 111 -0.55 8.57 -6.11
N GLY A 112 -0.18 9.16 -4.97
CA GLY A 112 -0.22 10.62 -4.77
C GLY A 112 -1.64 11.20 -4.87
N ARG A 113 -2.66 10.44 -4.44
CA ARG A 113 -4.08 10.83 -4.48
C ARG A 113 -4.65 11.03 -3.07
N GLU A 114 -3.95 11.81 -2.27
CA GLU A 114 -4.25 12.03 -0.84
C GLU A 114 -5.66 12.56 -0.58
N GLN A 115 -6.29 13.23 -1.56
CA GLN A 115 -7.67 13.70 -1.47
C GLN A 115 -8.71 12.58 -1.28
N TYR A 116 -8.34 11.31 -1.48
CA TYR A 116 -9.20 10.14 -1.27
C TYR A 116 -8.91 9.38 0.02
N ILE A 117 -7.99 9.87 0.85
CA ILE A 117 -7.68 9.25 2.15
C ILE A 117 -8.85 9.47 3.10
N GLU A 118 -9.23 8.40 3.80
CA GLU A 118 -10.24 8.43 4.86
C GLU A 118 -9.61 8.30 6.25
N GLU A 119 -10.22 8.94 7.24
CA GLU A 119 -9.86 8.72 8.65
C GLU A 119 -10.22 7.30 9.12
N VAL A 120 -9.38 6.74 9.99
CA VAL A 120 -9.40 5.32 10.43
C VAL A 120 -9.60 5.18 11.93
#